data_AF-A0AAC9GIJ8-F1
#
_entry.id   AF-A0AAC9GIJ8-F1
#
_cell.length_a   1.000
_cell.length_b   1.000
_cell.length_c   1.000
_cell.angle_alpha   90.00
_cell.angle_beta   90.00
_cell.angle_gamma   90.00
#
_symmetry.space_group_name_H-M   'P 1'
#
loop_
_entity.id
_entity.type
_entity.pdbx_description
1 polymer ?
#
loop_
_entity_poly.entity_id
_entity_poly.type
_entity_poly.pdbx_seq_one_letter_code
_entity_poly.pdbx_strand_id
1 'polypeptide(L)'
;MRNIFFIILFLSFSAYSQNLEKIKKSDTLYIFFKKDKNNQHVNEEITSNTKMRYYNYYYIFGYHGSYQILMTFTHHYFISPEEKKEKRSFLRKNKDLIITYDFLTKYNLAEATDLIGHKKKVFLIDDDDIGWFTIKLKEVKVMGTLPQSIE
;
A
#
# COMPACT_ATOMS: atom_id res chain seq x y z
N MET A 1 -20.29 45.26 16.77
CA MET A 1 -21.01 44.41 15.80
C MET A 1 -20.28 43.07 15.74
N ARG A 2 -20.83 42.06 16.41
CA ARG A 2 -20.16 40.80 16.72
C ARG A 2 -21.09 39.67 16.29
N ASN A 3 -21.08 39.33 15.01
CA ASN A 3 -21.73 38.11 14.54
C ASN A 3 -20.63 37.15 14.10
N ILE A 4 -20.36 36.24 15.03
CA ILE A 4 -19.38 35.17 14.93
C ILE A 4 -19.88 34.14 13.90
N PHE A 5 -18.95 33.78 13.02
CA PHE A 5 -18.96 32.63 12.11
C PHE A 5 -19.59 31.38 12.75
N PHE A 6 -20.59 30.80 12.08
CA PHE A 6 -20.94 29.40 12.22
C PHE A 6 -20.85 28.74 10.84
N ILE A 7 -19.62 28.54 10.35
CA ILE A 7 -19.36 27.52 9.33
C ILE A 7 -19.33 26.20 10.10
N ILE A 8 -20.50 25.56 10.20
CA ILE A 8 -20.60 24.16 10.60
C ILE A 8 -19.96 23.37 9.46
N LEU A 9 -18.66 23.15 9.59
CA LEU A 9 -17.92 22.13 8.88
C LEU A 9 -18.60 20.80 9.22
N PHE A 10 -19.48 20.34 8.33
CA PHE A 10 -19.83 18.93 8.20
C PHE A 10 -18.56 18.16 7.86
N LEU A 11 -17.68 18.00 8.85
CA LEU A 11 -16.72 16.92 8.90
C LEU A 11 -17.56 15.66 9.13
N SER A 12 -18.17 15.18 8.04
CA SER A 12 -18.50 13.78 7.92
C SER A 12 -17.17 13.02 7.98
N PHE A 13 -16.70 12.80 9.20
CA PHE A 13 -15.85 11.67 9.53
C PHE A 13 -16.65 10.42 9.18
N SER A 14 -16.72 10.09 7.90
CA SER A 14 -16.95 8.73 7.50
C SER A 14 -15.78 7.96 8.07
N ALA A 15 -16.00 7.34 9.23
CA ALA A 15 -15.20 6.23 9.69
C ALA A 15 -15.27 5.21 8.55
N TYR A 16 -14.29 5.26 7.66
CA TYR A 16 -14.23 4.44 6.47
C TYR A 16 -13.91 3.02 6.91
N SER A 17 -14.94 2.27 7.29
CA SER A 17 -14.82 0.83 7.50
C SER A 17 -14.54 0.22 6.14
N GLN A 18 -13.28 -0.13 5.87
CA GLN A 18 -12.94 -0.98 4.75
C GLN A 18 -13.79 -2.26 4.83
N ASN A 19 -14.42 -2.65 3.72
CA ASN A 19 -15.33 -3.80 3.70
C ASN A 19 -14.51 -5.09 3.57
N LEU A 20 -14.23 -5.74 4.70
CA LEU A 20 -13.43 -6.96 4.76
C LEU A 20 -13.99 -8.09 3.88
N GLU A 21 -15.31 -8.22 3.80
CA GLU A 21 -15.94 -9.24 2.96
C GLU A 21 -15.66 -9.00 1.48
N LYS A 22 -15.73 -7.75 1.04
CA LYS A 22 -15.41 -7.33 -0.33
C LYS A 22 -13.92 -7.55 -0.63
N ILE A 23 -13.03 -7.27 0.32
CA ILE A 23 -11.59 -7.56 0.22
C ILE A 23 -11.37 -9.07 0.05
N LYS A 24 -11.98 -9.90 0.91
CA LYS A 24 -11.83 -11.37 0.87
C LYS A 24 -12.33 -11.97 -0.46
N LYS A 25 -13.45 -11.49 -0.99
CA LYS A 25 -14.04 -11.98 -2.26
C LYS A 25 -13.35 -11.46 -3.53
N SER A 26 -12.62 -10.36 -3.46
CA SER A 26 -11.98 -9.78 -4.66
C SER A 26 -10.80 -10.62 -5.13
N ASP A 27 -10.67 -10.79 -6.46
CA ASP A 27 -9.47 -11.36 -7.10
C ASP A 27 -8.31 -10.38 -7.18
N THR A 28 -8.61 -9.08 -7.13
CA THR A 28 -7.65 -7.98 -7.26
C THR A 28 -7.70 -7.09 -6.04
N LEU A 29 -6.54 -6.75 -5.49
CA LEU A 29 -6.40 -5.75 -4.43
C LEU A 29 -5.47 -4.60 -4.81
N TYR A 30 -5.65 -3.48 -4.14
CA TYR A 30 -4.81 -2.29 -4.28
C TYR A 30 -4.16 -1.98 -2.92
N ILE A 31 -2.85 -1.84 -2.87
CA ILE A 31 -2.10 -1.45 -1.69
C ILE A 31 -1.73 0.02 -1.82
N PHE A 32 -2.12 0.84 -0.87
CA PHE A 32 -1.79 2.26 -0.85
C PHE A 32 -0.51 2.49 -0.06
N PHE A 33 0.58 2.77 -0.75
CA PHE A 33 1.87 3.03 -0.16
C PHE A 33 2.08 4.53 0.03
N LYS A 34 2.42 4.94 1.25
CA LYS A 34 2.82 6.30 1.54
C LYS A 34 4.10 6.29 2.35
N LYS A 35 5.20 6.74 1.73
CA LYS A 35 6.50 6.75 2.38
C LYS A 35 6.45 7.53 3.69
N ASP A 36 6.91 6.91 4.75
CA ASP A 36 7.07 7.53 6.07
C ASP A 36 8.34 6.96 6.75
N LYS A 37 8.94 7.71 7.66
CA LYS A 37 10.26 7.32 8.19
C LYS A 37 10.25 6.08 9.09
N ASN A 38 9.09 5.65 9.58
CA ASN A 38 9.00 4.73 10.71
C ASN A 38 8.34 3.40 10.36
N ASN A 39 7.42 3.40 9.40
CA ASN A 39 6.49 2.31 9.11
C ASN A 39 6.56 1.87 7.65
N GLN A 40 6.86 2.78 6.72
CA GLN A 40 6.81 2.52 5.28
C GLN A 40 8.01 3.08 4.53
N HIS A 41 8.88 2.23 4.01
CA HIS A 41 10.02 2.65 3.19
C HIS A 41 10.07 1.93 1.85
N VAL A 42 10.75 2.53 0.89
CA VAL A 42 10.95 1.98 -0.45
C VAL A 42 12.43 2.00 -0.77
N ASN A 43 12.96 0.87 -1.24
CA ASN A 43 14.32 0.75 -1.74
C ASN A 43 14.27 0.53 -3.24
N GLU A 44 15.07 1.30 -3.96
CA GLU A 44 15.36 1.08 -5.38
C GLU A 44 16.68 0.30 -5.48
N GLU A 45 16.64 -0.90 -6.04
CA GLU A 45 17.83 -1.68 -6.34
C GLU A 45 18.09 -1.64 -7.85
N ILE A 46 19.33 -1.38 -8.24
CA ILE A 46 19.76 -1.39 -9.64
C ILE A 46 20.75 -2.54 -9.82
N THR A 47 20.38 -3.58 -10.56
CA THR A 47 21.35 -4.62 -10.93
C THR A 47 22.31 -4.09 -11.99
N SER A 48 23.59 -4.05 -11.64
CA SER A 48 24.69 -3.52 -12.47
C SER A 48 24.74 -4.12 -13.89
N ASN A 49 24.38 -5.40 -14.04
CA ASN A 49 24.48 -6.10 -15.31
C ASN A 49 23.32 -5.81 -16.30
N THR A 50 22.14 -5.41 -15.81
CA THR A 50 20.95 -5.27 -16.65
C THR A 50 20.36 -3.86 -16.66
N LYS A 51 20.87 -2.95 -15.81
CA LYS A 51 20.29 -1.61 -15.55
C LYS A 51 18.80 -1.67 -15.16
N MET A 52 18.33 -2.83 -14.69
CA MET A 52 16.95 -2.98 -14.26
C MET A 52 16.79 -2.43 -12.86
N ARG A 53 15.65 -1.76 -12.66
CA ARG A 53 15.26 -1.14 -11.41
C ARG A 53 14.26 -2.06 -10.72
N TYR A 54 14.51 -2.40 -9.48
CA TYR A 54 13.59 -3.11 -8.63
C TYR A 54 13.12 -2.15 -7.55
N TYR A 55 11.82 -2.13 -7.31
CA TYR A 55 11.27 -1.37 -6.19
C TYR A 55 10.73 -2.34 -5.17
N ASN A 56 11.37 -2.35 -4.01
CA ASN A 56 10.91 -3.10 -2.84
C ASN A 56 10.23 -2.10 -1.90
N TYR A 57 8.93 -2.30 -1.70
CA TYR A 57 8.10 -1.50 -0.81
C TYR A 57 7.88 -2.27 0.50
N TYR A 58 8.26 -1.68 1.62
CA TYR A 58 8.29 -2.36 2.90
C TYR A 58 7.27 -1.76 3.86
N TYR A 59 6.47 -2.62 4.46
CA TYR A 59 5.58 -2.31 5.58
C TYR A 59 6.13 -2.93 6.86
N ILE A 60 6.46 -2.10 7.85
CA ILE A 60 6.96 -2.54 9.15
C ILE A 60 5.76 -2.91 10.04
N PHE A 61 5.57 -4.20 10.29
CA PHE A 61 4.50 -4.72 11.16
C PHE A 61 4.87 -4.69 12.64
N GLY A 62 6.16 -4.59 12.96
CA GLY A 62 6.63 -4.54 14.32
C GLY A 62 8.12 -4.86 14.43
N TYR A 63 8.53 -5.05 15.67
CA TYR A 63 9.92 -5.27 16.04
C TYR A 63 10.03 -6.50 16.94
N HIS A 64 11.05 -7.32 16.71
CA HIS A 64 11.42 -8.40 17.60
C HIS A 64 12.90 -8.25 17.96
N GLY A 65 13.17 -7.65 19.12
CA GLY A 65 14.53 -7.27 19.51
C GLY A 65 15.09 -6.22 18.53
N SER A 66 16.24 -6.52 17.92
CA SER A 66 16.89 -5.69 16.91
C SER A 66 16.42 -5.97 15.47
N TYR A 67 15.37 -6.77 15.29
CA TYR A 67 14.86 -7.14 13.97
C TYR A 67 13.54 -6.45 13.65
N GLN A 68 13.42 -5.97 12.41
CA GLN A 68 12.17 -5.50 11.84
C GLN A 68 11.38 -6.68 11.26
N ILE A 69 10.09 -6.71 11.59
CA ILE A 69 9.13 -7.63 10.99
C ILE A 69 8.48 -6.90 9.82
N LEU A 70 8.75 -7.37 8.61
CA LEU A 70 8.40 -6.68 7.36
C LEU A 70 7.46 -7.51 6.50
N MET A 71 6.52 -6.83 5.86
CA MET A 71 5.86 -7.31 4.64
C MET A 71 6.43 -6.54 3.46
N THR A 72 6.85 -7.27 2.41
CA THR A 72 7.50 -6.68 1.25
C THR A 72 6.64 -6.84 0.01
N PHE A 73 6.39 -5.74 -0.69
CA PHE A 73 5.79 -5.73 -2.01
C PHE A 73 6.86 -5.40 -3.04
N THR A 74 7.16 -6.35 -3.91
CA THR A 74 8.20 -6.19 -4.91
C THR A 74 7.58 -5.91 -6.27
N HIS A 75 7.93 -4.75 -6.84
CA HIS A 75 7.73 -4.45 -8.25
C HIS A 75 9.02 -4.81 -9.00
N HIS A 76 8.97 -5.92 -9.73
CA HIS A 76 10.11 -6.46 -10.48
C HIS A 76 9.73 -6.57 -11.94
N TYR A 77 10.32 -5.75 -12.82
CA TYR A 77 9.90 -5.66 -14.23
C TYR A 77 9.87 -7.00 -14.99
N PHE A 78 10.68 -8.00 -14.62
CA PHE A 78 10.57 -9.34 -15.25
C PHE A 78 9.45 -10.23 -14.67
N ILE A 79 9.03 -10.02 -13.43
CA ILE A 79 8.06 -10.89 -12.71
C ILE A 79 6.68 -10.23 -12.67
N SER A 80 6.64 -8.90 -12.63
CA SER A 80 5.46 -8.06 -12.48
C SER A 80 5.56 -6.82 -13.38
N PRO A 81 5.41 -6.98 -14.71
CA PRO A 81 5.59 -5.91 -15.68
C PRO A 81 4.38 -4.95 -15.80
N GLU A 82 3.24 -5.28 -15.19
CA GLU A 82 1.99 -4.56 -15.47
C GLU A 82 1.92 -3.23 -14.70
N GLU A 83 2.21 -2.14 -15.40
CA GLU A 83 1.90 -0.78 -14.96
C GLU A 83 0.65 -0.26 -15.69
N LYS A 84 -0.25 0.42 -14.95
CA LYS A 84 -1.42 1.09 -15.53
C LYS A 84 -1.53 2.52 -15.06
N LYS A 85 -2.11 3.37 -15.91
CA LYS A 85 -2.53 4.72 -15.53
C LYS A 85 -4.04 4.76 -15.44
N GLU A 86 -4.54 5.25 -14.31
CA GLU A 86 -5.97 5.39 -14.05
C GLU A 86 -6.33 6.83 -13.71
N LYS A 87 -7.60 7.21 -13.89
CA LYS A 87 -8.09 8.53 -13.45
C LYS A 87 -8.07 8.60 -11.92
N ARG A 88 -7.75 9.75 -11.32
CA ARG A 88 -7.76 9.94 -9.85
C ARG A 88 -9.09 9.54 -9.17
N SER A 89 -10.21 9.64 -9.89
CA SER A 89 -11.53 9.15 -9.43
C SER A 89 -11.55 7.65 -9.06
N PHE A 90 -10.58 6.88 -9.55
CA PHE A 90 -10.37 5.48 -9.23
C PHE A 90 -10.26 5.24 -7.72
N LEU A 91 -9.52 6.10 -7.00
CA LEU A 91 -9.34 5.99 -5.55
C LEU A 91 -10.68 6.00 -4.82
N ARG A 92 -11.58 6.90 -5.23
CA ARG A 92 -12.93 7.02 -4.66
C ARG A 92 -13.80 5.81 -5.01
N LYS A 93 -13.74 5.32 -6.25
CA LYS A 93 -14.56 4.20 -6.74
C LYS A 93 -14.15 2.86 -6.14
N ASN A 94 -12.86 2.67 -5.88
CA ASN A 94 -12.28 1.41 -5.40
C ASN A 94 -11.85 1.46 -3.93
N LYS A 95 -12.27 2.48 -3.17
CA LYS A 95 -11.85 2.70 -1.77
C LYS A 95 -11.94 1.47 -0.87
N ASP A 96 -12.93 0.59 -1.08
CA ASP A 96 -13.12 -0.61 -0.26
C ASP A 96 -12.13 -1.74 -0.58
N LEU A 97 -11.45 -1.65 -1.72
CA LEU A 97 -10.43 -2.58 -2.20
C LEU A 97 -9.02 -2.01 -2.06
N ILE A 98 -8.91 -0.76 -1.61
CA ILE A 98 -7.64 -0.09 -1.34
C ILE A 98 -7.30 -0.35 0.13
N ILE A 99 -6.28 -1.15 0.34
CA ILE A 99 -5.72 -1.51 1.62
C ILE A 99 -4.62 -0.52 1.99
N THR A 100 -4.67 -0.01 3.21
CA THR A 100 -3.68 0.91 3.78
C THR A 100 -2.83 0.19 4.82
N TYR A 101 -1.68 0.77 5.17
CA TYR A 101 -0.86 0.33 6.29
C TYR A 101 -1.68 0.18 7.59
N ASP A 102 -2.44 1.22 7.98
CA ASP A 102 -3.27 1.22 9.20
C ASP A 102 -4.34 0.13 9.21
N PHE A 103 -4.79 -0.33 8.05
CA PHE A 103 -5.72 -1.44 7.98
C PHE A 103 -5.01 -2.78 8.16
N LEU A 104 -3.89 -2.98 7.46
CA LEU A 104 -3.16 -4.25 7.51
C LEU A 104 -2.58 -4.53 8.90
N THR A 105 -2.10 -3.50 9.58
CA THR A 105 -1.51 -3.62 10.93
C THR A 105 -2.52 -3.87 12.04
N LYS A 106 -3.83 -3.88 11.73
CA LYS A 106 -4.86 -4.42 12.65
C LYS A 106 -4.80 -5.93 12.79
N TYR A 107 -4.16 -6.59 11.82
CA TYR A 107 -3.97 -8.03 11.78
C TYR A 107 -2.52 -8.34 12.12
N ASN A 108 -2.26 -9.55 12.61
CA ASN A 108 -0.88 -10.02 12.69
C ASN A 108 -0.34 -10.28 11.28
N LEU A 109 0.98 -10.41 11.17
CA LEU A 109 1.66 -10.56 9.88
C LEU A 109 1.16 -11.77 9.08
N ALA A 110 0.86 -12.89 9.74
CA ALA A 110 0.38 -14.10 9.08
C ALA A 110 -1.03 -13.89 8.50
N GLU A 111 -1.94 -13.31 9.27
CA GLU A 111 -3.29 -12.95 8.82
C GLU A 111 -3.26 -11.93 7.68
N ALA A 112 -2.40 -10.92 7.76
CA ALA A 112 -2.24 -9.93 6.71
C ALA A 112 -1.67 -10.55 5.42
N THR A 113 -0.72 -11.47 5.56
CA THR A 113 -0.15 -12.21 4.42
C THR A 113 -1.19 -13.12 3.79
N ASP A 114 -1.98 -13.83 4.58
CA ASP A 114 -3.08 -14.69 4.09
C ASP A 114 -4.13 -13.85 3.33
N LEU A 115 -4.49 -12.68 3.86
CA LEU A 115 -5.47 -11.79 3.24
C LEU A 115 -5.09 -11.37 1.81
N ILE A 116 -3.79 -11.18 1.56
CA ILE A 116 -3.26 -10.71 0.27
C ILE A 116 -2.75 -11.87 -0.60
N GLY A 117 -2.22 -12.93 0.00
CA GLY A 117 -1.53 -14.03 -0.67
C GLY A 117 -2.42 -14.83 -1.62
N HIS A 118 -3.73 -14.88 -1.36
CA HIS A 118 -4.70 -15.59 -2.22
C HIS A 118 -5.19 -14.77 -3.41
N LYS A 119 -4.67 -13.56 -3.63
CA LYS A 119 -5.13 -12.67 -4.71
C LYS A 119 -4.42 -12.97 -6.02
N LYS A 120 -5.19 -12.97 -7.10
CA LYS A 120 -4.65 -13.14 -8.45
C LYS A 120 -3.77 -11.97 -8.84
N LYS A 121 -4.17 -10.75 -8.48
CA LYS A 121 -3.42 -9.53 -8.76
C LYS A 121 -3.38 -8.61 -7.55
N VAL A 122 -2.21 -8.04 -7.31
CA VAL A 122 -2.00 -7.00 -6.31
C VAL A 122 -1.34 -5.83 -7.01
N PHE A 123 -1.98 -4.66 -6.95
CA PHE A 123 -1.42 -3.42 -7.47
C PHE A 123 -1.03 -2.52 -6.31
N LEU A 124 0.11 -1.87 -6.41
CA LEU A 124 0.56 -0.84 -5.51
C LEU A 124 0.26 0.55 -6.11
N ILE A 125 -0.22 1.44 -5.25
CA ILE A 125 -0.47 2.86 -5.51
C ILE A 125 0.50 3.61 -4.62
N ASP A 126 1.54 4.18 -5.22
CA ASP A 126 2.53 5.00 -4.53
C ASP A 126 2.02 6.45 -4.44
N ASP A 127 1.96 7.02 -3.24
CA ASP A 127 1.50 8.41 -3.03
C ASP A 127 2.31 9.41 -3.86
N ASP A 128 3.61 9.13 -4.05
CA ASP A 128 4.52 9.97 -4.86
C ASP A 128 4.20 9.90 -6.37
N ASP A 129 3.49 8.86 -6.83
CA ASP A 129 3.05 8.72 -8.23
C ASP A 129 1.64 9.26 -8.49
N ILE A 130 1.02 9.92 -7.50
CA ILE A 130 -0.32 10.51 -7.65
C ILE A 130 -0.19 11.91 -8.26
N GLY A 131 -0.52 12.00 -9.54
CA GLY A 131 -0.66 13.28 -10.24
C GLY A 131 -1.99 13.97 -9.97
N TRP A 132 -2.15 15.17 -10.54
CA TRP A 132 -3.38 15.96 -10.41
C TRP A 132 -4.62 15.18 -10.89
N PHE A 133 -4.52 14.52 -12.04
CA PHE A 133 -5.64 13.84 -12.72
C PHE A 133 -5.52 12.32 -12.80
N THR A 134 -4.33 11.78 -12.58
CA THR A 134 -4.01 10.37 -12.82
C THR A 134 -3.26 9.75 -11.66
N ILE A 135 -3.42 8.45 -11.50
CA ILE A 135 -2.63 7.61 -10.60
C ILE A 135 -1.91 6.55 -11.41
N LYS A 136 -0.75 6.10 -10.92
CA LYS A 136 -0.04 4.94 -11.44
C LYS A 136 -0.35 3.72 -10.57
N LEU A 137 -0.72 2.61 -11.19
CA LEU A 137 -0.87 1.31 -10.56
C LEU A 137 0.31 0.44 -10.99
N LYS A 138 1.05 -0.13 -10.05
CA LYS A 138 2.18 -1.03 -10.33
C LYS A 138 1.81 -2.43 -9.84
N GLU A 139 1.78 -3.43 -10.70
CA GLU A 139 1.62 -4.80 -10.20
C GLU A 139 2.82 -5.14 -9.31
N VAL A 140 2.54 -5.76 -8.16
CA VAL A 140 3.55 -6.19 -7.19
C VAL A 140 3.31 -7.64 -6.81
N LYS A 141 4.39 -8.32 -6.42
CA LYS A 141 4.29 -9.60 -5.72
C LYS A 141 4.55 -9.38 -4.23
N VAL A 142 3.75 -10.05 -3.41
CA VAL A 142 4.03 -10.11 -1.97
C VAL A 142 5.17 -11.11 -1.79
N MET A 143 6.33 -10.61 -1.40
CA MET A 143 7.46 -11.44 -1.01
C MET A 143 7.33 -11.73 0.49
N GLY A 144 7.58 -12.99 0.87
CA GLY A 144 7.46 -13.46 2.25
C GLY A 144 8.32 -12.66 3.24
N THR A 145 8.02 -12.87 4.50
CA THR A 145 8.50 -12.07 5.63
C THR A 145 9.93 -12.45 5.98
N LEU A 146 10.88 -11.55 5.73
CA LEU A 146 12.27 -11.73 6.15
C LEU A 146 12.54 -10.82 7.35
N PRO A 147 13.05 -11.34 8.49
CA PRO A 147 13.60 -10.50 9.52
C PRO A 147 14.78 -9.71 8.94
N GLN A 148 14.76 -8.39 9.07
CA GLN A 148 15.91 -7.55 8.72
C GLN A 148 16.48 -6.92 9.99
N SER A 149 17.80 -7.01 10.17
CA SER A 149 18.48 -6.35 11.28
C SER A 149 18.40 -4.84 11.13
N ILE A 150 18.18 -4.13 12.24
CA ILE A 150 18.38 -2.69 12.32
C ILE A 150 19.89 -2.48 12.44
N GLU A 151 20.51 -1.87 11.42
CA GLU A 151 21.89 -1.39 11.49
C GLU A 151 22.06 -0.28 12.52
#